data_AF-A0A8R2NRH1-F1
#
_entry.id   AF-A0A8R2NRH1-F1
#
_cell.length_a   1.000
_cell.length_b   1.000
_cell.length_c   1.000
_cell.angle_alpha   90.00
_cell.angle_beta   90.00
_cell.angle_gamma   90.00
#
_symmetry.space_group_name_H-M   'P 1'
#
loop_
_entity.id
_entity.type
_entity.pdbx_description
1 polymer ?
#
loop_
_entity_poly.entity_id
_entity_poly.type
_entity_poly.pdbx_seq_one_letter_code
_entity_poly.pdbx_strand_id
1 'polypeptide(L)'
;MVAGRKFRGEQKNKYMCMSRTDTDNSDLEVDNLTLENTSGLLKLLKSKHLSYESKKILYTSYIRPILTYGCETWSTTKGNHQSLITFERKILRKMYGPLYNRETEQFERRHNNELRELYGRPKILSYTRSKRLEWLGHVWRADGRIIKQALMAEMTGKRPLGRARTRWKDSVVKDLRVLQERDQLDVAYNREEWSKFVMAALDLNGPLS
;
A
#
# COMPACT_ATOMS: atom_id res chain seq x y z
N MET A 1 35.85 -10.01 -22.81
CA MET A 1 35.64 -10.81 -21.59
C MET A 1 35.90 -9.92 -20.39
N VAL A 2 34.87 -9.43 -19.69
CA VAL A 2 35.06 -8.64 -18.45
C VAL A 2 34.51 -9.46 -17.29
N ALA A 3 35.40 -9.78 -16.36
CA ALA A 3 35.21 -10.68 -15.25
C ALA A 3 34.08 -10.22 -14.31
N GLY A 4 33.20 -11.15 -13.97
CA GLY A 4 32.13 -10.96 -13.00
C GLY A 4 32.68 -10.74 -11.59
N ARG A 5 32.44 -9.55 -11.03
CA ARG A 5 32.60 -9.32 -9.59
C ARG A 5 31.43 -9.97 -8.87
N LYS A 6 31.70 -11.06 -8.15
CA LYS A 6 30.79 -11.58 -7.10
C LYS A 6 30.75 -10.55 -5.97
N PHE A 7 29.65 -9.82 -5.85
CA PHE A 7 29.36 -9.08 -4.62
C PHE A 7 29.04 -10.10 -3.53
N ARG A 8 29.97 -10.25 -2.59
CA ARG A 8 29.85 -11.08 -1.39
C ARG A 8 29.53 -10.13 -0.23
N GLY A 9 28.40 -10.36 0.42
CA GLY A 9 27.95 -9.62 1.61
C GLY A 9 26.43 -9.55 1.65
N GLU A 10 25.81 -10.46 2.40
CA GLU A 10 24.41 -10.34 2.78
C GLU A 10 24.25 -9.08 3.64
N GLN A 11 23.80 -7.98 3.04
CA GLN A 11 23.37 -6.80 3.78
C GLN A 11 21.86 -6.71 3.73
N LYS A 12 21.22 -7.14 4.82
CA LYS A 12 19.81 -6.82 5.09
C LYS A 12 19.69 -5.31 5.33
N ASN A 13 19.49 -4.54 4.27
CA ASN A 13 19.21 -3.12 4.38
C ASN A 13 17.74 -2.93 4.82
N LYS A 14 17.55 -2.75 6.14
CA LYS A 14 16.24 -2.48 6.77
C LYS A 14 15.93 -0.99 6.59
N TYR A 15 14.89 -0.65 5.84
CA TYR A 15 14.44 0.74 5.71
C TYR A 15 13.05 0.88 6.33
N MET A 16 13.02 1.55 7.48
CA MET A 16 11.90 2.14 8.26
C MET A 16 10.67 1.26 8.58
N CYS A 17 10.17 0.42 7.66
CA CYS A 17 9.08 -0.54 7.84
C CYS A 17 9.19 -1.77 6.92
N MET A 18 10.24 -1.88 6.11
CA MET A 18 10.40 -2.95 5.13
C MET A 18 11.82 -3.53 5.19
N SER A 19 11.91 -4.85 5.30
CA SER A 19 13.11 -5.60 4.93
C SER A 19 13.07 -5.84 3.42
N ARG A 20 14.11 -5.41 2.70
CA ARG A 20 14.36 -5.86 1.33
C ARG A 20 15.34 -7.01 1.44
N THR A 21 14.89 -8.24 1.20
CA THR A 21 15.79 -9.37 1.01
C THR A 21 16.36 -9.32 -0.41
N ASP A 22 17.64 -9.67 -0.58
CA ASP A 22 18.28 -9.76 -1.90
C ASP A 22 17.77 -10.93 -2.74
N THR A 23 16.99 -11.82 -2.14
CA THR A 23 16.01 -12.61 -2.91
C THR A 23 14.92 -11.64 -3.33
N ASP A 24 14.88 -11.35 -4.63
CA ASP A 24 13.93 -10.47 -5.33
C ASP A 24 12.43 -10.71 -5.03
N ASN A 25 12.08 -11.60 -4.10
CA ASN A 25 10.80 -11.60 -3.41
C ASN A 25 10.73 -10.37 -2.50
N SER A 26 9.99 -9.35 -2.93
CA SER A 26 9.49 -8.29 -2.05
C SER A 26 8.46 -8.87 -1.09
N ASP A 27 8.85 -9.81 -0.23
CA ASP A 27 8.04 -10.28 0.86
C ASP A 27 8.02 -9.14 1.87
N LEU A 28 6.93 -8.36 1.85
CA LEU A 28 6.71 -7.34 2.86
C LEU A 28 6.44 -8.06 4.19
N GLU A 29 7.50 -8.32 4.95
CA GLU A 29 7.39 -8.53 6.38
C GLU A 29 7.03 -7.19 7.01
N VAL A 30 5.73 -6.88 7.02
CA VAL A 30 5.17 -5.81 7.84
C VAL A 30 5.15 -6.30 9.30
N ASP A 31 6.29 -6.73 9.84
CA ASP A 31 6.38 -7.31 11.18
C ASP A 31 7.36 -6.57 12.09
N ASN A 32 6.88 -6.42 13.34
CA ASN A 32 7.46 -5.88 14.58
C ASN A 32 8.06 -4.45 14.56
N LEU A 33 8.80 -4.02 13.55
CA LEU A 33 9.45 -2.69 13.50
C LEU A 33 8.46 -1.52 13.50
N THR A 34 7.35 -1.64 12.76
CA THR A 34 6.23 -0.67 12.82
C THR A 34 5.63 -0.61 14.21
N LEU A 35 5.43 -1.76 14.86
CA LEU A 35 4.76 -1.87 16.15
C LEU A 35 5.66 -1.38 17.30
N GLU A 36 6.98 -1.56 17.21
CA GLU A 36 7.98 -1.06 18.15
C GLU A 36 8.04 0.47 18.10
N ASN A 37 8.22 1.05 16.91
CA ASN A 37 8.30 2.50 16.71
C ASN A 37 6.97 3.23 16.95
N THR A 38 5.83 2.56 16.72
CA THR A 38 4.50 3.13 16.96
C THR A 38 3.89 2.69 18.30
N SER A 39 4.65 2.02 19.17
CA SER A 39 4.15 1.44 20.43
C SER A 39 3.44 2.46 21.33
N GLY A 40 3.96 3.70 21.40
CA GLY A 40 3.30 4.81 22.10
C GLY A 40 1.96 5.21 21.48
N LEU A 41 1.90 5.33 20.15
CA LEU A 41 0.66 5.63 19.43
C LEU A 41 -0.38 4.51 19.57
N LEU A 42 0.06 3.25 19.61
CA LEU A 42 -0.82 2.10 19.83
C LEU A 42 -1.49 2.12 21.21
N LYS A 43 -0.85 2.69 22.23
CA LYS A 43 -1.48 2.92 23.55
C LYS A 43 -2.58 3.97 23.45
N LEU A 44 -2.32 5.08 22.74
CA LEU A 44 -3.33 6.13 22.52
C LEU A 44 -4.56 5.59 21.76
N LEU A 45 -4.36 4.74 20.76
CA LEU A 45 -5.46 4.13 20.01
C LEU A 45 -6.37 3.25 20.90
N LYS A 46 -5.83 2.66 21.96
CA LYS A 46 -6.61 1.87 22.95
C LYS A 46 -7.28 2.73 24.03
N SER A 47 -6.84 3.97 24.22
CA SER A 47 -7.36 4.84 25.28
C SER A 47 -8.87 5.07 25.15
N LYS A 48 -9.60 5.02 26.26
CA LYS A 48 -11.03 5.36 26.31
C LYS A 48 -11.28 6.87 26.33
N HIS A 49 -10.24 7.68 26.60
CA HIS A 49 -10.35 9.13 26.70
C HIS A 49 -10.32 9.85 25.34
N LEU A 50 -9.96 9.14 24.26
CA LEU A 50 -9.95 9.69 22.91
C LEU A 50 -11.20 9.26 22.15
N SER A 51 -11.83 10.22 21.47
CA SER A 51 -12.93 9.94 20.55
C SER A 51 -12.47 9.05 19.39
N TYR A 52 -13.41 8.33 18.77
CA TYR A 52 -13.09 7.53 17.59
C TYR A 52 -12.61 8.39 16.41
N GLU A 53 -13.11 9.63 16.26
CA GLU A 53 -12.65 10.54 15.21
C GLU A 53 -11.19 10.96 15.39
N SER A 54 -10.78 11.29 16.62
CA SER A 54 -9.36 11.60 16.90
C SER A 54 -8.46 10.41 16.62
N LYS A 55 -8.90 9.19 16.94
CA LYS A 55 -8.17 7.95 16.62
C LYS A 55 -8.07 7.71 15.11
N LYS A 56 -9.15 7.96 14.36
CA LYS A 56 -9.14 7.90 12.89
C LYS A 56 -8.14 8.89 12.30
N ILE A 57 -8.08 10.11 12.82
CA ILE A 57 -7.10 11.14 12.41
C ILE A 57 -5.68 10.64 12.70
N LEU A 58 -5.38 10.21 13.93
CA LEU A 58 -4.06 9.69 14.31
C LEU A 58 -3.59 8.54 13.40
N TYR A 59 -4.48 7.59 13.10
CA TYR A 59 -4.16 6.50 12.19
C TYR A 59 -3.88 7.03 10.77
N THR A 60 -4.72 7.92 10.25
CA THR A 60 -4.61 8.43 8.88
C THR A 60 -3.40 9.35 8.69
N SER A 61 -3.01 10.13 9.71
CA SER A 61 -1.94 11.13 9.61
C SER A 61 -0.55 10.61 9.99
N TYR A 62 -0.46 9.65 10.92
CA TYR A 62 0.83 9.14 11.38
C TYR A 62 1.09 7.71 10.93
N ILE A 63 0.22 6.77 11.32
CA ILE A 63 0.48 5.35 11.13
C ILE A 63 0.41 4.96 9.66
N ARG A 64 -0.61 5.46 8.93
CA ARG A 64 -0.80 5.15 7.52
C ARG A 64 0.38 5.66 6.68
N PRO A 65 0.83 6.93 6.76
CA PRO A 65 1.99 7.39 5.99
C PRO A 65 3.27 6.62 6.28
N ILE A 66 3.54 6.29 7.55
CA ILE A 66 4.69 5.45 7.93
C ILE A 66 4.61 4.08 7.24
N LEU A 67 3.43 3.45 7.28
CA LEU A 67 3.22 2.13 6.69
C LEU A 67 3.26 2.16 5.16
N THR A 68 2.78 3.24 4.53
CA THR A 68 2.70 3.37 3.07
C THR A 68 3.88 4.13 2.48
N TYR A 69 4.93 4.33 3.25
CA TYR A 69 6.09 5.09 2.80
C TYR A 69 6.73 4.43 1.57
N GLY A 70 6.82 5.17 0.46
CA GLY A 70 7.36 4.65 -0.80
C GLY A 70 6.45 3.67 -1.55
N CYS A 71 5.18 3.52 -1.14
CA CYS A 71 4.24 2.59 -1.79
C CYS A 71 3.97 2.88 -3.27
N GLU A 72 4.29 4.10 -3.70
CA GLU A 72 4.26 4.59 -5.07
C GLU A 72 5.14 3.77 -6.02
N THR A 73 6.27 3.23 -5.54
CA THR A 73 7.27 2.53 -6.37
C THR A 73 7.29 1.01 -6.17
N TRP A 74 6.43 0.49 -5.28
CA TRP A 74 6.41 -0.94 -4.97
C TRP A 74 5.82 -1.79 -6.09
N SER A 75 6.50 -2.89 -6.44
CA SER A 75 5.89 -4.01 -7.16
C SER A 75 5.06 -4.83 -6.18
N THR A 76 3.77 -4.53 -6.06
CA THR A 76 2.91 -5.21 -5.07
C THR A 76 2.50 -6.62 -5.52
N THR A 77 2.81 -7.61 -4.69
CA THR A 77 2.32 -8.99 -4.81
C THR A 77 1.01 -9.16 -4.04
N LYS A 78 0.24 -10.23 -4.29
CA LYS A 78 -0.98 -10.55 -3.51
C LYS A 78 -0.68 -10.69 -2.01
N GLY A 79 0.44 -11.30 -1.63
CA GLY A 79 0.88 -11.40 -0.23
C GLY A 79 1.03 -10.03 0.43
N ASN A 80 1.69 -9.09 -0.24
CA ASN A 80 1.88 -7.72 0.24
C ASN A 80 0.55 -7.00 0.51
N HIS A 81 -0.41 -7.14 -0.41
CA HIS A 81 -1.75 -6.59 -0.19
C HIS A 81 -2.43 -7.21 1.03
N GLN A 82 -2.32 -8.53 1.20
CA GLN A 82 -2.93 -9.23 2.32
C GLN A 82 -2.30 -8.84 3.66
N SER A 83 -0.98 -8.63 3.71
CA SER A 83 -0.27 -8.14 4.90
C SER A 83 -0.75 -6.73 5.28
N LEU A 84 -0.86 -5.80 4.32
CA LEU A 84 -1.38 -4.45 4.57
C LEU A 84 -2.82 -4.46 5.07
N ILE A 85 -3.69 -5.26 4.45
CA ILE A 85 -5.08 -5.43 4.90
C ILE A 85 -5.12 -5.98 6.33
N THR A 86 -4.30 -7.00 6.62
CA THR A 86 -4.26 -7.65 7.93
C THR A 86 -3.77 -6.69 9.00
N PHE A 87 -2.75 -5.89 8.69
CA PHE A 87 -2.25 -4.83 9.57
C PHE A 87 -3.31 -3.76 9.84
N GLU A 88 -3.95 -3.21 8.81
CA GLU A 88 -5.02 -2.21 8.96
C GLU A 88 -6.13 -2.76 9.86
N ARG A 89 -6.61 -3.98 9.60
CA ARG A 89 -7.62 -4.66 10.43
C ARG A 89 -7.16 -4.87 11.88
N LYS A 90 -5.88 -5.13 12.13
CA LYS A 90 -5.31 -5.27 13.49
C LYS A 90 -5.38 -3.93 14.24
N ILE A 91 -5.08 -2.82 13.55
CA ILE A 91 -5.19 -1.47 14.12
C ILE A 91 -6.65 -1.08 14.37
N LEU A 92 -7.53 -1.27 13.39
CA LEU A 92 -8.97 -0.96 13.53
C LEU A 92 -9.59 -1.70 14.73
N ARG A 93 -9.26 -2.98 14.92
CA ARG A 93 -9.75 -3.75 16.09
C ARG A 93 -9.23 -3.23 17.42
N LYS A 94 -7.98 -2.73 17.47
CA LYS A 94 -7.46 -2.09 18.68
C LYS A 94 -8.18 -0.77 18.97
N MET A 95 -8.60 -0.03 17.94
CA MET A 95 -9.30 1.24 18.10
C MET A 95 -10.75 1.07 18.59
N TYR A 96 -11.51 0.19 17.94
CA TYR A 96 -12.95 0.01 18.22
C TYR A 96 -13.23 -1.01 19.34
N GLY A 97 -12.30 -1.92 19.61
CA GLY A 97 -12.48 -2.95 20.63
C GLY A 97 -13.51 -4.02 20.25
N PRO A 98 -13.82 -4.93 21.20
CA PRO A 98 -14.84 -5.96 21.02
C PRO A 98 -16.26 -5.35 21.01
N LEU A 99 -17.19 -6.05 20.38
CA LEU A 99 -18.61 -5.72 20.40
C LEU A 99 -19.26 -6.46 21.58
N TYR A 100 -20.09 -5.79 22.36
CA TYR A 100 -20.90 -6.45 23.39
C TYR A 100 -22.22 -6.90 22.75
N ASN A 101 -22.45 -8.21 22.70
CA ASN A 101 -23.68 -8.79 22.20
C ASN A 101 -24.67 -8.91 23.37
N ARG A 102 -25.84 -8.27 23.23
CA ARG A 102 -26.87 -8.25 24.28
C ARG A 102 -27.63 -9.57 24.38
N GLU A 103 -27.66 -10.37 23.32
CA GLU A 103 -28.41 -11.63 23.28
C GLU A 103 -27.63 -12.77 23.95
N THR A 104 -26.32 -12.80 23.74
CA THR A 104 -25.41 -13.82 24.30
C THR A 104 -24.73 -13.37 25.59
N GLU A 105 -24.94 -12.11 26.00
CA GLU A 105 -24.26 -11.41 27.11
C GLU A 105 -22.73 -11.47 27.06
N GLN A 106 -22.15 -11.71 25.87
CA GLN A 106 -20.73 -11.94 25.68
C GLN A 106 -20.06 -10.86 24.81
N PHE A 107 -18.76 -10.69 25.03
CA PHE A 107 -17.92 -9.85 24.18
C PHE A 107 -17.43 -10.64 22.97
N GLU A 108 -17.93 -10.26 21.80
CA GLU A 108 -17.61 -10.91 20.54
C GLU A 108 -16.60 -10.10 19.72
N ARG A 109 -15.85 -10.83 18.88
CA ARG A 109 -14.91 -10.21 17.96
C ARG A 109 -15.67 -9.58 16.80
N ARG A 110 -15.53 -8.27 16.65
CA ARG A 110 -16.15 -7.51 15.56
C ARG A 110 -15.82 -8.07 14.17
N HIS A 111 -16.86 -8.21 13.34
CA HIS A 111 -16.75 -8.65 11.95
C HIS A 111 -16.02 -7.63 11.07
N ASN A 112 -15.47 -8.09 9.94
CA ASN A 112 -14.74 -7.22 9.00
C ASN A 112 -15.62 -6.15 8.36
N ASN A 113 -16.90 -6.45 8.14
CA ASN A 113 -17.86 -5.53 7.50
C ASN A 113 -18.21 -4.37 8.44
N GLU A 114 -18.56 -4.67 9.70
CA GLU A 114 -18.78 -3.64 10.71
C GLU A 114 -17.56 -2.73 10.93
N LEU A 115 -16.35 -3.30 10.97
CA LEU A 115 -15.13 -2.50 11.09
C LEU A 115 -14.96 -1.52 9.92
N ARG A 116 -15.39 -1.91 8.72
CA ARG A 116 -15.35 -1.06 7.53
C ARG A 116 -16.35 0.06 7.63
N GLU A 117 -17.58 -0.24 8.05
CA GLU A 117 -18.65 0.75 8.23
C GLU A 117 -18.27 1.78 9.31
N LEU A 118 -17.75 1.32 10.46
CA LEU A 118 -17.30 2.21 11.52
C LEU A 118 -16.13 3.10 11.10
N TYR A 119 -15.19 2.55 10.31
CA TYR A 119 -14.03 3.32 9.86
C TYR A 119 -14.42 4.43 8.87
N GLY A 120 -15.33 4.14 7.92
CA GLY A 120 -15.92 5.13 7.02
C GLY A 120 -14.91 5.91 6.18
N ARG A 121 -13.70 5.37 5.97
CA ARG A 121 -12.60 5.99 5.23
C ARG A 121 -12.00 5.03 4.21
N PRO A 122 -11.31 5.53 3.18
CA PRO A 122 -10.64 4.70 2.18
C PRO A 122 -9.72 3.65 2.81
N LYS A 123 -9.78 2.43 2.27
CA LYS A 123 -8.91 1.31 2.67
C LYS A 123 -7.45 1.64 2.34
N ILE A 124 -6.54 1.00 3.06
CA ILE A 124 -5.10 1.17 2.80
C ILE A 124 -4.70 0.82 1.36
N LEU A 125 -5.34 -0.19 0.75
CA LEU A 125 -5.06 -0.56 -0.63
C LEU A 125 -5.52 0.50 -1.64
N SER A 126 -6.68 1.10 -1.40
CA SER A 126 -7.21 2.19 -2.24
C SER A 126 -6.30 3.42 -2.14
N TYR A 127 -5.78 3.70 -0.94
CA TYR A 127 -4.77 4.73 -0.73
C TYR A 127 -3.46 4.44 -1.48
N THR A 128 -2.91 3.22 -1.34
CA THR A 128 -1.68 2.83 -2.06
C THR A 128 -1.86 2.89 -3.58
N ARG A 129 -3.02 2.49 -4.09
CA ARG A 129 -3.36 2.63 -5.52
C ARG A 129 -3.38 4.08 -5.95
N SER A 130 -4.12 4.92 -5.22
CA SER A 130 -4.24 6.34 -5.50
C SER A 130 -2.85 7.00 -5.58
N LYS A 131 -1.98 6.70 -4.61
CA LYS A 131 -0.59 7.18 -4.61
C LYS A 131 0.24 6.69 -5.78
N ARG A 132 0.11 5.43 -6.16
CA ARG A 132 0.79 4.88 -7.35
C ARG A 132 0.34 5.57 -8.64
N LEU A 133 -0.94 5.88 -8.78
CA LEU A 133 -1.49 6.60 -9.94
C LEU A 133 -1.09 8.08 -9.91
N GLU A 134 -1.05 8.71 -8.74
CA GLU A 134 -0.50 10.07 -8.58
C GLU A 134 0.94 10.13 -9.10
N TRP A 135 1.78 9.18 -8.68
CA TRP A 135 3.16 9.04 -9.16
C TRP A 135 3.23 8.76 -10.66
N LEU A 136 2.39 7.88 -11.19
CA LEU A 136 2.32 7.58 -12.63
C LEU A 136 2.06 8.84 -13.46
N GLY A 137 1.08 9.67 -13.06
CA GLY A 137 0.81 10.92 -13.77
C GLY A 137 1.93 11.94 -13.64
N HIS A 138 2.68 11.94 -12.54
CA HIS A 138 3.91 12.73 -12.43
C HIS A 138 4.98 12.25 -13.43
N VAL A 139 5.21 10.94 -13.52
CA VAL A 139 6.16 10.34 -14.46
C VAL A 139 5.75 10.58 -15.91
N TRP A 140 4.46 10.45 -16.24
CA TRP A 140 3.97 10.63 -17.61
C TRP A 140 4.13 12.07 -18.10
N ARG A 141 3.99 13.06 -17.22
CA ARG A 141 4.21 14.48 -17.55
C ARG A 141 5.68 14.89 -17.56
N ALA A 142 6.59 14.03 -17.11
CA ALA A 142 8.01 14.32 -17.04
C ALA A 142 8.70 14.12 -18.39
N ASP A 143 8.32 14.92 -19.38
CA ASP A 143 8.86 14.87 -20.74
C ASP A 143 10.38 15.10 -20.77
N GLY A 144 11.06 14.34 -21.63
CA GLY A 144 12.53 14.37 -21.76
C GLY A 144 13.31 13.77 -20.58
N ARG A 145 12.65 13.34 -19.50
CA ARG A 145 13.34 12.72 -18.35
C ARG A 145 13.53 11.22 -18.53
N ILE A 146 14.66 10.72 -18.01
CA ILE A 146 15.01 9.29 -17.99
C ILE A 146 13.91 8.44 -17.34
N ILE A 147 13.19 8.97 -16.36
CA ILE A 147 12.13 8.24 -15.65
C ILE A 147 10.97 7.88 -16.59
N LYS A 148 10.55 8.81 -17.46
CA LYS A 148 9.52 8.54 -18.48
C LYS A 148 10.02 7.58 -19.54
N GLN A 149 11.26 7.75 -19.99
CA GLN A 149 11.91 6.83 -20.94
C GLN A 149 11.98 5.40 -20.38
N ALA A 150 12.36 5.25 -19.11
CA ALA A 150 12.44 3.96 -18.43
C ALA A 150 11.05 3.30 -18.25
N LEU A 151 9.99 4.08 -18.07
CA LEU A 151 8.61 3.58 -18.01
C LEU A 151 8.14 3.06 -19.39
N MET A 152 8.46 3.80 -20.45
CA MET A 152 8.11 3.47 -21.82
C MET A 152 8.95 2.31 -22.37
N ALA A 153 10.19 2.16 -21.91
CA ALA A 153 11.10 1.12 -22.36
C ALA A 153 10.50 -0.29 -22.19
N GLU A 154 10.39 -1.01 -23.30
CA GLU A 154 10.02 -2.42 -23.30
C GLU A 154 11.27 -3.28 -23.18
N MET A 155 11.42 -3.96 -22.04
CA MET A 155 12.51 -4.92 -21.89
C MET A 155 12.16 -6.22 -22.60
N THR A 156 12.68 -6.39 -23.81
CA THR A 156 12.61 -7.61 -24.61
C THR A 156 13.64 -8.62 -24.10
N GLY A 157 13.22 -9.53 -23.22
CA GLY A 157 14.09 -10.59 -22.69
C GLY A 157 13.38 -11.54 -21.72
N LYS A 158 13.80 -12.81 -21.68
CA LYS A 158 13.32 -13.79 -20.69
C LYS A 158 13.89 -13.45 -19.31
N ARG A 159 13.03 -13.44 -18.30
CA ARG A 159 13.43 -13.13 -16.91
C ARG A 159 14.18 -14.33 -16.32
N PRO A 160 15.30 -14.10 -15.61
CA PRO A 160 15.99 -15.19 -14.92
C PRO A 160 15.11 -15.78 -13.81
N LEU A 161 15.29 -17.07 -13.54
CA LEU A 161 14.66 -17.78 -12.43
C LEU A 161 15.09 -17.14 -11.10
N GLY A 162 14.14 -16.97 -10.17
CA GLY A 162 14.37 -16.40 -8.83
C GLY A 162 13.98 -14.92 -8.66
N ARG A 163 13.70 -14.18 -9.74
CA ARG A 163 13.27 -12.77 -9.65
C ARG A 163 11.76 -12.63 -9.48
N ALA A 164 11.28 -11.67 -8.65
CA ALA A 164 9.85 -11.41 -8.45
C ALA A 164 9.10 -11.38 -9.77
N ARG A 165 7.97 -12.09 -9.81
CA ARG A 165 7.19 -12.31 -11.03
C ARG A 165 6.50 -11.03 -11.53
N THR A 166 6.21 -10.08 -10.63
CA THR A 166 5.47 -8.84 -10.92
C THR A 166 6.41 -7.64 -11.07
N ARG A 167 6.22 -6.87 -12.14
CA ARG A 167 6.82 -5.54 -12.31
C ARG A 167 5.92 -4.46 -11.69
N TRP A 168 6.50 -3.30 -11.45
CA TRP A 168 5.73 -2.10 -11.11
C TRP A 168 4.71 -1.76 -12.22
N LYS A 169 5.13 -1.81 -13.50
CA LYS A 169 4.26 -1.63 -14.67
C LYS A 169 3.06 -2.59 -14.65
N ASP A 170 3.26 -3.86 -14.30
CA ASP A 170 2.16 -4.83 -14.19
C ASP A 170 1.17 -4.48 -13.07
N SER A 171 1.65 -3.83 -12.01
CA SER A 171 0.80 -3.37 -10.90
C SER A 171 -0.02 -2.15 -11.32
N VAL A 172 0.59 -1.21 -12.05
CA VAL A 172 -0.09 -0.06 -12.65
C VAL A 172 -1.16 -0.50 -13.65
N VAL A 173 -0.84 -1.42 -14.56
CA VAL A 173 -1.81 -1.94 -15.53
C VAL A 173 -3.02 -2.56 -14.84
N LYS A 174 -2.81 -3.25 -13.70
CA LYS A 174 -3.92 -3.77 -12.89
C LYS A 174 -4.76 -2.64 -12.29
N ASP A 175 -4.13 -1.60 -11.76
CA ASP A 175 -4.84 -0.47 -11.16
C ASP A 175 -5.65 0.32 -12.20
N LEU A 176 -5.09 0.54 -13.39
CA LEU A 176 -5.79 1.16 -14.53
C LEU A 176 -6.97 0.31 -14.99
N ARG A 177 -6.77 -1.02 -15.10
CA ARG A 177 -7.85 -1.96 -15.48
C ARG A 177 -9.02 -1.92 -14.50
N VAL A 178 -8.76 -1.72 -13.21
CA VAL A 178 -9.80 -1.65 -12.18
C VAL A 178 -10.64 -0.38 -12.33
N LEU A 179 -10.04 0.69 -12.85
CA LEU A 179 -10.71 1.94 -13.15
C LEU A 179 -11.36 1.96 -14.56
N GLN A 180 -11.36 0.81 -15.26
CA GLN A 180 -11.90 0.62 -16.60
C GLN A 180 -11.30 1.50 -17.71
N GLU A 181 -10.25 2.26 -17.41
CA GLU A 181 -9.51 3.06 -18.38
C GLU A 181 -8.24 2.32 -18.78
N ARG A 182 -8.29 1.58 -19.89
CA ARG A 182 -7.14 0.79 -20.32
C ARG A 182 -6.08 1.60 -21.06
N ASP A 183 -6.44 2.68 -21.76
CA ASP A 183 -5.64 3.06 -22.93
C ASP A 183 -5.29 4.55 -23.07
N GLN A 184 -5.62 5.43 -22.11
CA GLN A 184 -5.38 6.88 -22.30
C GLN A 184 -4.57 7.51 -21.17
N LEU A 185 -3.29 7.13 -21.07
CA LEU A 185 -2.34 7.81 -20.19
C LEU A 185 -2.16 9.30 -20.54
N ASP A 186 -2.56 9.73 -21.74
CA ASP A 186 -2.54 11.13 -22.15
C ASP A 186 -3.48 12.03 -21.33
N VAL A 187 -4.52 11.45 -20.69
CA VAL A 187 -5.34 12.17 -19.71
C VAL A 187 -4.49 12.71 -18.55
N ALA A 188 -3.33 12.09 -18.26
CA ALA A 188 -2.41 12.58 -17.23
C ALA A 188 -1.85 13.98 -17.52
N TYR A 189 -1.85 14.46 -18.77
CA TYR A 189 -1.47 15.83 -19.10
C TYR A 189 -2.45 16.86 -18.55
N ASN A 190 -3.75 16.54 -18.55
CA ASN A 190 -4.77 17.34 -17.87
C ASN A 190 -4.73 17.07 -16.37
N ARG A 191 -4.21 18.03 -15.59
CA ARG A 191 -4.05 17.87 -14.14
C ARG A 191 -5.38 17.65 -13.41
N GLU A 192 -6.45 18.30 -13.87
CA GLU A 192 -7.75 18.26 -13.21
C GLU A 192 -8.44 16.93 -13.46
N GLU A 193 -8.43 16.46 -14.70
CA GLU A 193 -8.97 15.14 -15.05
C GLU A 193 -8.17 14.02 -14.38
N TRP A 194 -6.83 14.11 -14.38
CA TRP A 194 -6.00 13.15 -13.65
C TRP A 194 -6.28 13.17 -12.15
N SER A 195 -6.51 14.35 -11.56
CA SER A 195 -6.85 14.46 -10.14
C SER A 195 -8.19 13.78 -9.83
N LYS A 196 -9.21 13.97 -10.67
CA LYS A 196 -10.51 13.27 -10.54
C LYS A 196 -10.32 11.75 -10.62
N PHE A 197 -9.49 11.28 -11.54
CA PHE A 197 -9.15 9.87 -11.69
C PHE A 197 -8.46 9.28 -10.44
N VAL A 198 -7.47 10.00 -9.91
CA VAL A 198 -6.76 9.60 -8.67
C VAL A 198 -7.68 9.59 -7.45
N MET A 199 -8.66 10.50 -7.40
CA MET A 199 -9.69 10.53 -6.35
C MET A 199 -10.67 9.36 -6.50
N ALA A 200 -11.13 9.06 -7.70
CA ALA A 200 -11.95 7.88 -7.96
C ALA A 200 -11.24 6.59 -7.51
N ALA A 201 -9.93 6.49 -7.73
CA ALA A 201 -9.11 5.37 -7.26
C ALA A 201 -9.07 5.23 -5.73
N LEU A 202 -9.12 6.36 -5.02
CA LEU A 202 -9.16 6.42 -3.56
C LEU A 202 -10.52 5.95 -3.01
N ASP A 203 -11.61 6.32 -3.67
CA ASP A 203 -12.98 6.01 -3.26
C ASP A 203 -13.42 4.56 -3.57
N LEU A 204 -12.62 3.83 -4.36
CA LEU A 204 -12.85 2.41 -4.62
C LEU A 204 -12.78 1.59 -3.32
N ASN A 205 -13.94 1.24 -2.78
CA ASN A 205 -14.05 0.45 -1.54
C ASN A 205 -14.09 -1.09 -1.77
N GLY A 206 -13.86 -1.57 -2.99
CA GLY A 206 -13.90 -3.01 -3.32
C GLY A 206 -12.62 -3.78 -2.95
N PRO A 207 -12.69 -5.03 -2.46
CA PRO A 207 -11.55 -5.94 -2.53
C PRO A 207 -11.34 -6.36 -3.99
N LEU A 208 -10.09 -6.63 -4.38
CA LEU A 208 -9.79 -7.31 -5.64
C LEU A 208 -9.50 -8.78 -5.34
N SER A 209 -10.18 -9.65 -6.09
CA SER A 209 -9.96 -11.09 -6.24
C SER A 209 -8.49 -11.54 -6.31
#